data_AF-A0A3B9BUC7-F1
#
_entry.id   AF-A0A3B9BUC7-F1
#
_cell.length_a   1.000
_cell.length_b   1.000
_cell.length_c   1.000
_cell.angle_alpha   90.00
_cell.angle_beta   90.00
_cell.angle_gamma   90.00
#
_symmetry.space_group_name_H-M   'P 1'
#
loop_
_entity.id
_entity.type
_entity.pdbx_description
1 polymer ?
#
loop_
_entity_poly.entity_id
_entity_poly.type
_entity_poly.pdbx_seq_one_letter_code
_entity_poly.pdbx_strand_id
1 'polypeptide(L)'
;MIPSLSEIFTTARKAAKGANYSWGLADEVGRATAWLWEHGIDSITPLAALLDHGTPNSCPVRIGTRLCDTPPNSMQSAECVQSPIFLLFFAAELGKITETTVKLTIGKAVYFATP
;
A
#
# COMPACT_ATOMS: atom_id res chain seq x y z
N MET A 1 11.86 -3.84 -20.68
CA MET A 1 12.86 -3.25 -19.76
C MET A 1 12.33 -3.47 -18.35
N ILE A 2 13.11 -4.09 -17.45
CA ILE A 2 12.74 -4.27 -16.04
C ILE A 2 13.42 -3.13 -15.27
N PRO A 3 12.67 -2.21 -14.64
CA PRO A 3 13.27 -1.11 -13.89
C PRO A 3 13.92 -1.61 -12.59
N SER A 4 14.96 -0.92 -12.14
CA SER A 4 15.59 -1.17 -10.84
C SER A 4 14.69 -0.70 -9.68
N LEU A 5 14.92 -1.24 -8.47
CA LEU A 5 14.15 -0.84 -7.28
C LEU A 5 14.28 0.66 -6.96
N SER A 6 15.45 1.26 -7.22
CA SER A 6 15.64 2.71 -6.99
C SER A 6 14.89 3.54 -8.02
N GLU A 7 14.81 3.09 -9.28
CA GLU A 7 14.01 3.74 -10.31
C GLU A 7 12.53 3.66 -9.97
N ILE A 8 12.04 2.49 -9.52
CA ILE A 8 10.66 2.32 -9.07
C ILE A 8 10.36 3.28 -7.91
N PHE A 9 11.19 3.28 -6.87
CA PHE A 9 11.03 4.16 -5.71
C PHE A 9 10.98 5.63 -6.13
N THR A 10 11.98 6.10 -6.87
CA THR A 10 12.10 7.51 -7.24
C THR A 10 10.99 7.96 -8.19
N THR A 11 10.56 7.10 -9.10
CA THR A 11 9.47 7.37 -10.05
C THR A 11 8.14 7.45 -9.32
N ALA A 12 7.82 6.45 -8.49
CA ALA A 12 6.59 6.42 -7.70
C ALA A 12 6.49 7.62 -6.74
N ARG A 13 7.61 7.97 -6.08
CA ARG A 13 7.70 9.16 -5.21
C ARG A 13 7.40 10.45 -5.98
N LYS A 14 7.99 10.63 -7.17
CA LYS A 14 7.74 11.81 -8.02
C LYS A 14 6.29 11.86 -8.50
N ALA A 15 5.72 10.72 -8.89
CA ALA A 15 4.33 10.64 -9.31
C ALA A 15 3.37 10.99 -8.15
N ALA A 16 3.61 10.46 -6.95
CA ALA A 16 2.86 10.82 -5.74
C ALA A 16 2.95 12.32 -5.43
N LYS A 17 4.14 12.92 -5.60
CA LYS A 17 4.31 14.37 -5.48
C LYS A 17 3.48 15.15 -6.51
N GLY A 18 3.42 14.68 -7.75
CA GLY A 18 2.55 15.23 -8.79
C GLY A 18 1.06 15.12 -8.47
N ALA A 19 0.66 14.11 -7.70
CA ALA A 19 -0.71 13.91 -7.20
C ALA A 19 -0.99 14.62 -5.85
N ASN A 20 -0.19 15.63 -5.49
CA ASN A 20 -0.35 16.45 -4.27
C ASN A 20 -0.16 15.72 -2.93
N TYR A 21 0.52 14.57 -2.90
CA TYR A 21 0.87 13.93 -1.63
C TYR A 21 1.90 14.79 -0.87
N SER A 22 1.84 14.77 0.47
CA SER A 22 2.90 15.35 1.31
C SER A 22 4.22 14.62 1.06
N TRP A 23 5.36 15.23 1.39
CA TRP A 23 6.66 14.57 1.22
C TRP A 23 6.75 13.24 1.98
N GLY A 24 6.25 13.20 3.22
CA GLY A 24 6.20 11.97 4.00
C GLY A 24 5.36 10.87 3.33
N LEU A 25 4.14 11.19 2.87
CA LEU A 25 3.30 10.21 2.19
C LEU A 25 3.87 9.78 0.83
N ALA A 26 4.54 10.67 0.10
CA ALA A 26 5.19 10.34 -1.16
C ALA A 26 6.37 9.36 -0.96
N ASP A 27 7.11 9.50 0.15
CA ASP A 27 8.15 8.55 0.52
C ASP A 27 7.56 7.17 0.84
N GLU A 28 6.42 7.10 1.54
CA GLU A 28 5.71 5.84 1.80
C GLU A 28 5.19 5.19 0.53
N VAL A 29 4.62 5.97 -0.40
CA VAL A 29 4.21 5.46 -1.72
C VAL A 29 5.40 4.84 -2.45
N GLY A 30 6.54 5.54 -2.47
CA GLY A 30 7.77 5.04 -3.09
C GLY A 30 8.24 3.72 -2.47
N ARG A 31 8.31 3.65 -1.14
CA ARG A 31 8.71 2.44 -0.41
C ARG A 31 7.76 1.28 -0.67
N ALA A 32 6.46 1.51 -0.54
CA ALA A 32 5.46 0.48 -0.74
C ALA A 32 5.49 -0.06 -2.18
N THR A 33 5.63 0.82 -3.17
CA THR A 33 5.70 0.42 -4.59
C THR A 33 6.94 -0.44 -4.88
N ALA A 34 8.11 -0.03 -4.36
CA ALA A 34 9.35 -0.77 -4.52
C ALA A 34 9.32 -2.12 -3.78
N TRP A 35 8.80 -2.14 -2.55
CA TRP A 35 8.68 -3.36 -1.75
C TRP A 35 7.76 -4.39 -2.41
N LEU A 36 6.59 -3.96 -2.91
CA LEU A 36 5.68 -4.86 -3.62
C LEU A 36 6.34 -5.46 -4.88
N TRP A 37 7.04 -4.65 -5.66
CA TRP A 37 7.76 -5.11 -6.86
C TRP A 37 8.86 -6.12 -6.53
N GLU A 38 9.64 -5.85 -5.48
CA GLU A 38 10.66 -6.77 -4.96
C GLU A 38 10.07 -8.15 -4.59
N HIS A 39 8.82 -8.17 -4.13
CA HIS A 39 8.10 -9.39 -3.76
C HIS A 39 7.30 -10.00 -4.93
N GLY A 40 7.53 -9.54 -6.16
CA GLY A 40 6.87 -10.06 -7.37
C GLY A 40 5.39 -9.68 -7.49
N ILE A 41 4.94 -8.67 -6.74
CA ILE A 41 3.56 -8.17 -6.77
C ILE A 41 3.53 -6.91 -7.63
N ASP A 42 2.62 -6.88 -8.59
CA ASP A 42 2.42 -5.68 -9.41
C ASP A 42 1.96 -4.51 -8.54
N SER A 43 2.78 -3.48 -8.53
CA SER A 43 2.55 -2.23 -7.80
C SER A 43 2.32 -1.04 -8.72
N ILE A 44 2.67 -1.14 -10.01
CA ILE A 44 2.68 0.00 -10.93
C ILE A 44 1.26 0.31 -11.40
N THR A 45 0.52 -0.70 -11.86
CA THR A 45 -0.88 -0.54 -12.29
C THR A 45 -1.79 -0.04 -11.16
N PRO A 46 -1.78 -0.63 -9.96
CA PRO A 46 -2.61 -0.12 -8.87
C PRO A 46 -2.15 1.25 -8.35
N LEU A 47 -0.87 1.61 -8.50
CA LEU A 47 -0.38 2.96 -8.20
C LEU A 47 -0.99 3.99 -9.15
N ALA A 48 -0.94 3.74 -10.46
CA ALA A 48 -1.50 4.67 -11.44
C ALA A 48 -2.97 4.97 -11.16
N ALA A 49 -3.77 3.92 -10.93
CA ALA A 49 -5.18 4.06 -10.55
C ALA A 49 -5.37 4.85 -9.24
N LEU A 50 -4.50 4.63 -8.26
CA LEU A 50 -4.52 5.36 -6.99
C LEU A 50 -4.20 6.85 -7.15
N LEU A 51 -3.28 7.21 -8.05
CA LEU A 51 -2.89 8.60 -8.26
C LEU A 51 -3.94 9.39 -9.06
N ASP A 52 -4.64 8.74 -9.98
CA ASP A 52 -5.68 9.37 -10.80
C ASP A 52 -7.01 9.55 -10.06
N HIS A 53 -7.36 8.61 -9.18
CA HIS A 53 -8.69 8.55 -8.55
C HIS A 53 -8.66 8.57 -7.02
N GLY A 54 -7.46 8.72 -6.43
CA GLY A 54 -7.24 8.67 -4.99
C GLY A 54 -8.01 9.72 -4.22
N THR A 55 -8.98 9.31 -3.40
CA THR A 55 -9.54 10.24 -2.41
C THR A 55 -8.75 10.18 -1.10
N PRO A 56 -8.69 11.27 -0.33
CA PRO A 56 -7.84 11.31 0.86
C PRO A 56 -8.24 10.26 1.94
N ASN A 57 -9.51 9.85 1.98
CA ASN A 57 -10.03 8.90 2.97
C ASN A 57 -9.97 7.44 2.50
N SER A 58 -9.94 7.17 1.19
CA SER A 58 -9.81 5.82 0.61
C SER A 58 -8.37 5.44 0.29
N CYS A 59 -7.42 6.37 0.48
CA CYS A 59 -6.01 6.18 0.16
C CYS A 59 -5.38 5.10 1.07
N PRO A 60 -4.88 3.99 0.49
CA PRO A 60 -4.34 2.87 1.26
C PRO A 60 -3.06 3.28 2.00
N VAL A 61 -2.28 4.23 1.46
CA VAL A 61 -1.05 4.71 2.09
C VAL A 61 -1.36 5.48 3.37
N ARG A 62 -2.38 6.35 3.37
CA ARG A 62 -2.81 7.06 4.59
C ARG A 62 -3.40 6.12 5.65
N ILE A 63 -4.12 5.09 5.21
CA ILE A 63 -4.65 4.06 6.11
C ILE A 63 -3.49 3.26 6.69
N GLY A 64 -2.52 2.89 5.87
CA GLY A 64 -1.30 2.17 6.26
C GLY A 64 -0.43 2.94 7.25
N THR A 65 -0.21 4.25 7.04
CA THR A 65 0.52 5.06 8.01
C THR A 65 -0.21 5.13 9.35
N ARG A 66 -1.53 5.32 9.34
CA ARG A 66 -2.35 5.33 10.55
C ARG A 66 -2.29 3.97 11.28
N LEU A 67 -2.27 2.88 10.51
CA LEU A 67 -2.13 1.52 11.03
C LEU A 67 -0.80 1.38 11.78
N CYS A 68 0.31 1.87 11.21
CA CYS A 68 1.63 1.87 11.85
C CYS A 68 1.75 2.82 13.06
N ASP A 69 0.98 3.92 13.10
CA ASP A 69 0.97 4.87 14.21
C ASP A 69 0.19 4.37 15.43
N THR A 70 -0.64 3.34 15.25
CA THR A 70 -1.52 2.80 16.31
C THR A 70 -0.83 1.63 17.01
N PRO A 71 -1.06 1.41 18.32
CA PRO A 71 -0.51 0.27 19.03
C PRO A 71 -0.86 -1.08 18.35
N PRO A 72 0.11 -2.01 18.26
CA PRO A 72 0.10 -3.15 17.34
C PRO A 72 -0.98 -4.21 17.62
N ASN A 73 -1.53 -4.24 18.84
CA ASN A 73 -2.52 -5.22 19.26
C ASN A 73 -3.97 -4.75 19.02
N SER A 74 -4.16 -3.69 18.25
CA SER A 74 -5.49 -3.14 17.97
C SER A 74 -6.03 -3.73 16.68
N MET A 75 -7.17 -4.43 16.74
CA MET A 75 -7.88 -4.83 15.52
C MET A 75 -8.37 -3.57 14.79
N GLN A 76 -7.93 -3.37 13.55
CA GLN A 76 -8.33 -2.24 12.71
C GLN A 76 -9.13 -2.72 11.50
N SER A 77 -10.15 -1.95 11.13
CA SER A 77 -10.95 -2.17 9.94
C SER A 77 -11.04 -0.87 9.15
N ALA A 78 -10.99 -1.00 7.82
CA ALA A 78 -11.15 0.11 6.89
C ALA A 78 -12.07 -0.34 5.76
N GLU A 79 -13.03 0.51 5.42
CA GLU A 79 -13.96 0.30 4.31
C GLU A 79 -13.54 1.15 3.11
N CYS A 80 -13.93 0.73 1.91
CA CYS A 80 -13.70 1.48 0.67
C CYS A 80 -12.22 1.84 0.41
N VAL A 81 -11.31 0.91 0.67
CA VAL A 81 -9.87 1.09 0.39
C VAL A 81 -9.60 0.93 -1.10
N GLN A 82 -9.10 1.97 -1.75
CA GLN A 82 -8.63 1.88 -3.14
C GLN A 82 -7.30 1.14 -3.18
N SER A 83 -7.12 0.23 -4.14
CA SER A 83 -5.88 -0.55 -4.30
C SER A 83 -5.33 -1.09 -2.96
N PRO A 84 -6.11 -1.92 -2.22
CA PRO A 84 -5.76 -2.36 -0.86
C PRO A 84 -4.47 -3.18 -0.79
N ILE A 85 -3.93 -3.62 -1.95
CA ILE A 85 -2.65 -4.31 -2.05
C ILE A 85 -1.49 -3.53 -1.42
N PHE A 86 -1.53 -2.19 -1.44
CA PHE A 86 -0.52 -1.35 -0.78
C PHE A 86 -0.47 -1.52 0.74
N LEU A 87 -1.55 -2.00 1.38
CA LEU A 87 -1.56 -2.30 2.81
C LEU A 87 -0.63 -3.46 3.17
N LEU A 88 -0.25 -4.31 2.21
CA LEU A 88 0.65 -5.42 2.46
C LEU A 88 2.03 -4.94 2.92
N PHE A 89 2.54 -3.84 2.35
CA PHE A 89 3.78 -3.22 2.79
C PHE A 89 3.70 -2.81 4.26
N PHE A 90 2.65 -2.10 4.65
CA PHE A 90 2.47 -1.64 6.03
C PHE A 90 2.25 -2.80 7.01
N ALA A 91 1.53 -3.85 6.60
CA ALA A 91 1.39 -5.06 7.39
C ALA A 91 2.73 -5.77 7.60
N ALA A 92 3.58 -5.81 6.57
CA ALA A 92 4.93 -6.37 6.67
C ALA A 92 5.83 -5.54 7.60
N GLU A 93 5.80 -4.20 7.50
CA GLU A 93 6.54 -3.31 8.40
C GLU A 93 6.09 -3.46 9.86
N LEU A 94 4.79 -3.55 10.10
CA LEU A 94 4.27 -3.85 11.44
C LEU A 94 4.71 -5.21 11.96
N GLY A 95 4.68 -6.24 11.12
CA GLY A 95 5.15 -7.58 11.50
C GLY A 95 6.64 -7.57 11.90
N LYS A 96 7.47 -6.80 11.19
CA LYS A 96 8.89 -6.62 11.55
C LYS A 96 9.07 -5.90 12.88
N ILE A 97 8.36 -4.80 13.10
CA ILE A 97 8.49 -3.98 14.34
C ILE A 97 8.00 -4.75 15.57
N THR A 98 6.95 -5.55 15.41
CA THR A 98 6.30 -6.26 16.51
C THR A 98 6.86 -7.66 16.75
N GLU A 99 7.68 -8.17 15.82
CA GLU A 99 8.11 -9.57 15.77
C GLU A 99 6.92 -10.56 15.79
N THR A 100 5.78 -10.16 15.22
CA THR A 100 4.57 -10.99 15.15
C THR A 100 4.05 -11.17 13.72
N THR A 101 3.26 -12.21 13.50
CA THR A 101 2.57 -12.41 12.22
C THR A 101 1.32 -11.54 12.16
N VAL A 102 1.32 -10.55 11.26
CA VAL A 102 0.16 -9.69 11.01
C VAL A 102 -0.75 -10.36 9.98
N LYS A 103 -2.00 -10.65 10.37
CA LYS A 103 -3.02 -11.17 9.46
C LYS A 103 -3.74 -10.02 8.76
N LEU A 104 -3.43 -9.79 7.50
CA LEU A 104 -4.19 -8.86 6.65
C LEU A 104 -5.33 -9.60 5.93
N THR A 105 -6.57 -9.13 6.09
CA THR A 105 -7.73 -9.68 5.38
C THR A 105 -8.24 -8.64 4.40
N ILE A 106 -8.05 -8.88 3.10
CA ILE A 106 -8.50 -7.98 2.03
C ILE A 106 -9.80 -8.52 1.44
N GLY A 107 -10.91 -7.89 1.80
CA GLY A 107 -12.25 -8.28 1.36
C GLY A 107 -12.78 -9.58 1.99
N LYS A 108 -14.11 -9.74 2.00
CA LYS A 108 -14.75 -11.06 1.97
C LYS A 108 -14.97 -11.40 0.50
N ALA A 109 -14.03 -12.10 -0.14
CA ALA A 109 -14.26 -12.53 -1.50
C ALA A 109 -15.16 -13.78 -1.48
N VAL A 110 -16.45 -13.61 -1.79
CA VAL A 110 -17.36 -14.72 -2.08
C VAL A 110 -17.22 -15.01 -3.57
N TYR A 111 -16.45 -16.05 -3.91
CA TYR A 111 -16.35 -16.54 -5.27
C TYR A 111 -17.37 -17.66 -5.47
N PHE A 112 -18.29 -17.48 -6.41
CA PHE A 112 -19.09 -18.58 -6.95
C PHE A 112 -18.44 -19.04 -8.24
N ALA A 113 -17.91 -20.26 -8.23
CA ALA A 113 -17.60 -20.99 -9.45
C ALA A 113 -18.80 -21.88 -9.75
N THR A 114 -19.66 -21.46 -10.68
CA THR A 114 -20.53 -22.41 -11.38
C THR A 114 -19.71 -23.11 -12.47
N PRO A 115 -19.99 -24.41 -12.73
CA PRO A 115 -19.22 -25.22 -13.67
C PRO A 115 -19.19 -24.65 -15.10
#